data_AF-A0A7S2HZG3-F1
#
_entry.id   AF-A0A7S2HZG3-F1
#
_cell.length_a   1.000
_cell.length_b   1.000
_cell.length_c   1.000
_cell.angle_alpha   90.00
_cell.angle_beta   90.00
_cell.angle_gamma   90.00
#
_symmetry.space_group_name_H-M   'P 1'
#
loop_
_entity.id
_entity.type
_entity.pdbx_description
1 polymer ?
#
loop_
_entity_poly.entity_id
_entity_poly.type
_entity_poly.pdbx_seq_one_letter_code
_entity_poly.pdbx_strand_id
1 'polypeptide(L)'
;QLALQVADCRAAAELAAELRGHVREAIRSPHANYVIQKVIEVLPAAHSSFVARELQGQAADAACHRYGCRVLCRLLEHCPAADAPIALVNEALSEAPALCRHAFGHYVAQAVLE
;
A
#
# COMPACT_ATOMS: atom_id res chain seq x y z
N GLN A 1 -8.20 8.81 10.30
CA GLN A 1 -8.94 7.70 9.66
C GLN A 1 -10.42 8.03 9.49
N LEU A 2 -11.15 8.39 10.55
CA LEU A 2 -12.57 8.76 10.44
C LEU A 2 -12.83 9.94 9.47
N ALA A 3 -11.95 10.94 9.47
CA ALA A 3 -12.03 12.06 8.54
C ALA A 3 -12.03 11.62 7.07
N LEU A 4 -11.26 10.60 6.69
CA LEU A 4 -11.21 10.08 5.31
C LEU A 4 -12.48 9.31 4.91
N GLN A 5 -13.30 8.87 5.88
CA GLN A 5 -14.55 8.15 5.61
C GLN A 5 -15.76 9.06 5.49
N VAL A 6 -15.74 10.17 6.25
CA VAL A 6 -16.90 11.06 6.39
C VAL A 6 -16.74 12.32 5.54
N ALA A 7 -15.50 12.66 5.15
CA ALA A 7 -15.24 13.74 4.22
C ALA A 7 -15.74 13.42 2.81
N ASP A 8 -16.08 14.47 2.06
CA ASP A 8 -16.29 14.37 0.63
C ASP A 8 -14.98 13.98 -0.09
N CYS A 9 -15.11 13.36 -1.26
CA CYS A 9 -13.97 12.79 -2.00
C CYS A 9 -12.85 13.82 -2.25
N ARG A 10 -13.20 15.10 -2.43
CA ARG A 10 -12.25 16.18 -2.62
C ARG A 10 -11.42 16.45 -1.37
N ALA A 11 -12.06 16.66 -0.22
CA ALA A 11 -11.33 16.90 1.03
C ALA A 11 -10.51 15.68 1.47
N ALA A 12 -11.02 14.46 1.24
CA ALA A 12 -10.26 13.24 1.49
C ALA A 12 -9.02 13.14 0.57
N ALA A 13 -9.11 13.55 -0.69
CA ALA A 13 -7.98 13.60 -1.61
C ALA A 13 -6.95 14.68 -1.25
N GLU A 14 -7.39 15.85 -0.77
CA GLU A 14 -6.51 16.91 -0.26
C GLU A 14 -5.75 16.41 0.98
N LEU A 15 -6.43 15.79 1.94
CA LEU A 15 -5.79 15.18 3.12
C LEU A 15 -4.80 14.07 2.75
N ALA A 16 -5.11 13.25 1.73
CA ALA A 16 -4.19 12.23 1.26
C ALA A 16 -2.95 12.82 0.57
N ALA A 17 -3.08 13.98 -0.08
CA ALA A 17 -1.96 14.64 -0.74
C ALA A 17 -0.90 15.11 0.26
N GLU A 18 -1.30 15.51 1.47
CA GLU A 18 -0.39 15.88 2.58
C GLU A 18 0.46 14.71 3.09
N LEU A 19 0.08 13.46 2.79
CA LEU A 19 0.84 12.27 3.17
C LEU A 19 1.96 11.94 2.17
N ARG A 20 2.04 12.65 1.04
CA ARG A 20 3.08 12.46 0.04
C ARG A 20 4.45 12.81 0.61
N GLY A 21 5.43 11.97 0.34
CA GLY A 21 6.79 12.03 0.89
C GLY A 21 6.95 11.34 2.24
N HIS A 22 5.85 10.98 2.91
CA HIS A 22 5.86 10.37 4.25
C HIS A 22 5.35 8.92 4.25
N VAL A 23 5.03 8.35 3.10
CA VAL A 23 4.42 7.01 3.02
C VAL A 23 5.31 5.95 3.66
N ARG A 24 6.62 5.98 3.38
CA ARG A 24 7.59 4.98 3.89
C ARG A 24 7.65 4.94 5.41
N GLU A 25 7.60 6.10 6.06
CA GLU A 25 7.55 6.21 7.51
C GLU A 25 6.18 5.79 8.05
N ALA A 26 5.11 6.24 7.38
CA ALA A 26 3.74 5.97 7.79
C ALA A 26 3.42 4.47 7.81
N ILE A 27 3.89 3.69 6.84
CA ILE A 27 3.67 2.23 6.81
C ILE A 27 4.41 1.47 7.92
N ARG A 28 5.41 2.08 8.56
CA ARG A 28 6.15 1.50 9.69
C ARG A 28 5.55 1.89 11.04
N SER A 29 4.77 2.97 11.08
CA SER A 29 4.09 3.43 12.29
C SER A 29 2.91 2.52 12.67
N PRO A 30 2.73 2.19 13.97
CA PRO A 30 1.60 1.41 14.45
C PRO A 30 0.24 2.09 14.25
N HIS A 31 0.21 3.41 14.03
CA HIS A 31 -1.04 4.16 13.85
C HIS A 31 -1.21 4.72 12.44
N ALA A 32 -0.12 5.22 11.83
CA ALA A 32 -0.23 5.85 10.51
C ALA A 32 -0.44 4.83 9.38
N ASN A 33 -0.02 3.57 9.55
CA ASN A 33 -0.26 2.52 8.56
C ASN A 33 -1.76 2.37 8.23
N TYR A 34 -2.63 2.52 9.23
CA TYR A 34 -4.08 2.45 9.05
C TYR A 34 -4.62 3.67 8.30
N VAL A 35 -3.97 4.84 8.39
CA VAL A 35 -4.32 6.01 7.57
C VAL A 35 -4.00 5.73 6.10
N ILE A 36 -2.83 5.16 5.81
CA ILE A 36 -2.42 4.79 4.45
C ILE A 36 -3.34 3.71 3.86
N GLN A 37 -3.65 2.66 4.62
CA GLN A 37 -4.63 1.66 4.20
C GLN A 37 -5.97 2.33 3.90
N LYS A 38 -6.39 3.28 4.74
CA LYS A 38 -7.68 3.96 4.55
C LYS A 38 -7.71 4.82 3.30
N VAL A 39 -6.62 5.52 3.00
CA VAL A 39 -6.45 6.27 1.75
C VAL A 39 -6.66 5.35 0.54
N ILE A 40 -6.09 4.14 0.56
CA ILE A 40 -6.23 3.18 -0.55
C ILE A 40 -7.67 2.65 -0.66
N GLU A 41 -8.32 2.38 0.47
CA GLU A 41 -9.69 1.83 0.49
C GLU A 41 -10.76 2.82 -0.01
N VAL A 42 -10.62 4.11 0.30
CA VAL A 42 -11.69 5.10 0.07
C VAL A 42 -11.47 5.99 -1.14
N LEU A 43 -10.22 6.16 -1.58
CA LEU A 43 -9.92 7.04 -2.72
C LEU A 43 -9.72 6.24 -4.01
N PRO A 44 -10.16 6.80 -5.16
CA PRO A 44 -9.84 6.24 -6.47
C PRO A 44 -8.33 6.08 -6.67
N ALA A 45 -7.94 5.10 -7.48
CA ALA A 45 -6.54 4.83 -7.83
C ALA A 45 -5.77 6.09 -8.28
N ALA A 46 -6.43 7.02 -8.98
CA ALA A 46 -5.84 8.28 -9.41
C ALA A 46 -5.29 9.13 -8.24
N HIS A 47 -5.91 9.04 -7.07
CA HIS A 47 -5.52 9.78 -5.86
C HIS A 47 -4.68 8.96 -4.88
N SER A 48 -4.72 7.63 -4.93
CA SER A 48 -3.96 6.75 -4.03
C SER A 48 -2.69 6.14 -4.64
N SER A 49 -2.49 6.20 -5.97
CA SER A 49 -1.32 5.63 -6.66
C SER A 49 0.04 6.14 -6.18
N PHE A 50 0.10 7.33 -5.55
CA PHE A 50 1.34 7.83 -4.97
C PHE A 50 1.90 6.91 -3.89
N VAL A 51 1.02 6.21 -3.15
CA VAL A 51 1.43 5.25 -2.12
C VAL A 51 2.27 4.14 -2.74
N ALA A 52 1.83 3.57 -3.87
CA ALA A 52 2.60 2.55 -4.57
C ALA A 52 3.93 3.10 -5.11
N ARG A 53 3.93 4.30 -5.70
CA ARG A 53 5.14 4.94 -6.24
C ARG A 53 6.19 5.20 -5.16
N GLU A 54 5.79 5.68 -3.99
CA GLU A 54 6.74 5.94 -2.91
C GLU A 54 7.35 4.68 -2.32
N LEU A 55 6.66 3.54 -2.41
CA LEU A 55 7.18 2.26 -1.94
C LEU A 55 8.13 1.57 -2.94
N GLN A 56 8.25 2.08 -4.17
CA GLN A 56 9.19 1.54 -5.15
C GLN A 56 10.64 1.61 -4.65
N GLY A 57 11.40 0.56 -4.91
CA GLY A 57 12.76 0.33 -4.40
C GLY A 57 12.81 -0.20 -2.97
N GLN A 58 11.67 -0.41 -2.31
CA GLN A 58 11.54 -0.99 -0.97
C GLN A 58 10.38 -1.99 -0.87
N ALA A 59 9.95 -2.56 -2.00
CA ALA A 59 8.74 -3.39 -2.04
C ALA A 59 8.89 -4.67 -1.20
N ALA A 60 10.04 -5.34 -1.30
CA ALA A 60 10.34 -6.53 -0.51
C ALA A 60 10.35 -6.25 1.01
N ASP A 61 10.99 -5.15 1.42
CA ASP A 61 11.00 -4.71 2.82
C ASP A 61 9.58 -4.40 3.33
N ALA A 62 8.78 -3.72 2.51
CA ALA A 62 7.40 -3.42 2.84
C ALA A 62 6.56 -4.71 2.94
N ALA A 63 6.72 -5.64 2.01
CA ALA A 63 6.02 -6.93 2.01
C ALA A 63 6.40 -7.83 3.20
N CYS A 64 7.63 -7.73 3.68
CA CYS A 64 8.11 -8.44 4.85
C CYS A 64 7.86 -7.69 6.18
N HIS A 65 7.21 -6.52 6.14
CA HIS A 65 6.90 -5.77 7.34
C HIS A 65 5.49 -6.07 7.87
N ARG A 66 5.34 -6.21 9.20
CA ARG A 66 4.06 -6.56 9.87
C ARG A 66 2.86 -5.66 9.51
N TYR A 67 3.11 -4.41 9.15
CA TYR A 67 2.09 -3.46 8.70
C TYR A 67 2.20 -3.15 7.20
N GLY A 68 3.41 -3.25 6.63
CA GLY A 68 3.65 -2.93 5.23
C GLY A 68 2.98 -3.93 4.29
N CYS A 69 2.98 -5.21 4.66
CA CYS A 69 2.32 -6.26 3.89
C CYS A 69 0.83 -5.95 3.66
N ARG A 70 0.15 -5.42 4.69
CA ARG A 70 -1.26 -5.02 4.61
C ARG A 70 -1.48 -3.89 3.61
N VAL A 71 -0.55 -2.93 3.54
CA VAL A 71 -0.63 -1.82 2.59
C VAL A 71 -0.46 -2.33 1.16
N LEU A 72 0.47 -3.27 0.92
CA LEU A 72 0.64 -3.90 -0.40
C LEU A 72 -0.58 -4.71 -0.82
N CYS A 73 -1.14 -5.52 0.08
CA CYS A 73 -2.40 -6.25 -0.20
C CYS A 73 -3.53 -5.27 -0.54
N ARG A 74 -3.67 -4.15 0.19
CA ARG A 74 -4.69 -3.14 -0.12
C ARG A 74 -4.50 -2.49 -1.48
N LEU A 75 -3.26 -2.22 -1.89
CA LEU A 75 -2.97 -1.70 -3.23
C LEU A 75 -3.39 -2.68 -4.33
N LEU A 76 -3.19 -3.98 -4.11
CA LEU A 76 -3.64 -5.02 -5.04
C LEU A 76 -5.17 -5.13 -5.08
N GLU A 77 -5.84 -5.13 -3.93
CA GLU A 77 -7.29 -5.24 -3.81
C GLU A 77 -8.04 -4.06 -4.47
N HIS A 78 -7.53 -2.83 -4.30
CA HIS A 78 -8.26 -1.62 -4.69
C HIS A 78 -7.70 -0.91 -5.93
N CYS A 79 -6.49 -1.27 -6.38
CA CYS A 79 -5.85 -0.67 -7.54
C CYS A 79 -5.20 -1.71 -8.48
N PRO A 80 -5.87 -2.83 -8.82
CA PRO A 80 -5.24 -3.97 -9.52
C PRO A 80 -4.76 -3.63 -10.94
N ALA A 81 -5.44 -2.70 -11.61
CA ALA A 81 -5.12 -2.32 -13.00
C ALA A 81 -4.17 -1.11 -13.11
N ALA A 82 -3.66 -0.60 -12.00
CA ALA A 82 -2.75 0.54 -12.02
C ALA A 82 -1.29 0.09 -12.17
N ASP A 83 -0.54 0.76 -13.05
CA ASP A 83 0.86 0.41 -13.35
C ASP A 83 1.77 0.43 -12.10
N ALA A 84 1.53 1.37 -11.18
CA ALA A 84 2.39 1.54 -10.01
C ALA A 84 2.29 0.36 -9.00
N PRO A 85 1.09 -0.08 -8.57
CA PRO A 85 0.92 -1.32 -7.80
C PRO A 85 1.51 -2.56 -8.49
N ILE A 86 1.28 -2.73 -9.81
CA ILE A 86 1.81 -3.86 -10.58
C ILE A 86 3.35 -3.86 -10.53
N ALA A 87 3.98 -2.72 -10.80
CA ALA A 87 5.43 -2.58 -10.74
C ALA A 87 5.98 -2.88 -9.34
N LEU A 88 5.30 -2.39 -8.29
CA LEU A 88 5.69 -2.63 -6.90
C LEU A 88 5.64 -4.12 -6.54
N VAL A 89 4.61 -4.83 -7.02
CA VAL A 89 4.48 -6.26 -6.78
C VAL A 89 5.53 -7.07 -7.53
N ASN A 90 5.80 -6.73 -8.79
CA ASN A 90 6.87 -7.38 -9.55
C ASN A 90 8.23 -7.22 -8.85
N GLU A 91 8.49 -6.04 -8.26
CA GLU A 91 9.67 -5.81 -7.43
C GLU A 91 9.69 -6.71 -6.19
N ALA A 92 8.58 -6.82 -5.46
CA ALA A 92 8.48 -7.68 -4.27
C ALA A 92 8.65 -9.18 -4.61
N LEU A 93 8.19 -9.60 -5.79
CA LEU A 93 8.28 -10.98 -6.27
C LEU A 93 9.63 -11.35 -6.89
N SER A 94 10.58 -10.41 -6.98
CA SER A 94 11.95 -10.70 -7.43
C SER A 94 12.58 -11.85 -6.62
N GLU A 95 12.24 -11.95 -5.34
CA GLU A 95 12.63 -13.03 -4.41
C GLU A 95 11.39 -13.80 -3.90
N ALA A 96 10.49 -14.17 -4.82
CA ALA A 96 9.24 -14.88 -4.50
C ALA A 96 9.41 -16.08 -3.54
N PRO A 97 10.43 -16.96 -3.66
CA PRO A 97 10.60 -18.09 -2.74
C PRO A 97 10.80 -17.65 -1.28
N ALA A 98 11.55 -16.57 -1.04
CA ALA A 98 11.77 -16.03 0.30
C ALA A 98 10.49 -15.36 0.82
N LEU A 99 9.81 -14.59 -0.05
CA LEU A 99 8.57 -13.91 0.28
C LEU A 99 7.47 -14.90 0.72
N CYS A 100 7.28 -15.99 -0.02
CA CYS A 100 6.28 -17.03 0.27
C CYS A 100 6.53 -17.76 1.60
N ARG A 101 7.78 -17.84 2.06
CA ARG A 101 8.16 -18.51 3.32
C ARG A 101 8.20 -17.53 4.51
N HIS A 102 8.00 -16.24 4.26
CA HIS A 102 8.09 -15.21 5.28
C HIS A 102 6.80 -15.12 6.11
N ALA A 103 6.95 -14.80 7.41
CA ALA A 103 5.84 -14.69 8.37
C ALA A 103 4.75 -13.68 7.96
N PHE A 104 5.11 -12.67 7.16
CA PHE A 104 4.17 -11.68 6.62
C PHE A 104 4.13 -11.64 5.08
N GLY A 105 5.22 -12.04 4.41
CA GLY A 105 5.36 -11.90 2.96
C GLY A 105 4.40 -12.80 2.19
N HIS A 106 4.06 -13.96 2.77
CA HIS A 106 3.13 -14.90 2.15
C HIS A 106 1.74 -14.29 1.88
N TYR A 107 1.28 -13.32 2.67
CA TYR A 107 0.02 -12.61 2.43
C TYR A 107 0.06 -11.81 1.13
N VAL A 108 1.19 -11.18 0.82
CA VAL A 108 1.36 -10.44 -0.42
C VAL A 108 1.42 -11.41 -1.59
N ALA A 109 2.16 -12.52 -1.46
CA ALA A 109 2.20 -13.55 -2.49
C ALA A 109 0.82 -14.15 -2.79
N GLN A 110 0.01 -14.39 -1.74
CA GLN A 110 -1.37 -14.86 -1.89
C GLN A 110 -2.25 -13.82 -2.60
N ALA A 111 -2.17 -12.54 -2.22
CA ALA A 111 -2.96 -11.46 -2.81
C ALA A 111 -2.67 -11.23 -4.30
N VAL A 112 -1.55 -11.72 -4.84
CA VAL A 112 -1.23 -11.67 -6.27
C VAL A 112 -1.91 -12.80 -7.05
N LEU A 113 -2.17 -13.93 -6.39
CA LEU A 113 -2.78 -15.12 -7.00
C LEU A 113 -4.31 -15.09 -6.99
N GLU A 114 -4.90 -14.22 -6.16
CA GLU A 114 -6.34 -13.97 -6.07
C GLU A 114 -6.81 -12.95 -7.12
#